data_AF-A0AAT9HS08-F1
#
_entry.id   AF-A0AAT9HS08-F1
#
_cell.length_a   1.000
_cell.length_b   1.000
_cell.length_c   1.000
_cell.angle_alpha   90.00
_cell.angle_beta   90.00
_cell.angle_gamma   90.00
#
_symmetry.space_group_name_H-M   'P 1'
#
loop_
_entity.id
_entity.type
_entity.pdbx_description
1 polymer ?
#
loop_
_entity_poly.entity_id
_entity_poly.type
_entity_poly.pdbx_seq_one_letter_code
_entity_poly.pdbx_strand_id
1 'polypeptide(L)'
;MPELAALAVAVVLVAPLGVLTGWPAIGRRGPALALATFAVGVGVSRFVFDQPYATSGLSLDRPAGFDGDRAYYVLELLLLACALLATGALRRGRTGRALAATRDHESGARAAGVRVPSLKLLAFVCGAALAALGGGLLGMGLRAFDPAGYDPVRSLLWFAAVVVLGADSALGALAAAALLVGLDAGTHGGVAAAVIGILALLTGRFPNGPYEALRDRLRPTPSTTHVRARPHRPQPPPRSPSGATATGLRPHTRPGEPTGRPTPLPPGSARAGMPGSPPGD
;
A
#
# COMPACT_ATOMS: atom_id res chain seq x y z
N MET A 1 0.21 -16.76 -33.70
CA MET A 1 0.87 -17.14 -32.43
C MET A 1 -0.15 -17.95 -31.63
N PRO A 2 0.21 -19.01 -30.88
CA PRO A 2 -0.78 -19.59 -29.96
C PRO A 2 -1.19 -18.53 -28.94
N GLU A 3 -2.49 -18.36 -28.71
CA GLU A 3 -3.04 -17.25 -27.90
C GLU A 3 -2.53 -17.25 -26.45
N LEU A 4 -2.18 -18.41 -25.89
CA LEU A 4 -1.53 -18.49 -24.57
C LEU A 4 -0.12 -17.87 -24.57
N ALA A 5 0.62 -17.99 -25.68
CA ALA A 5 1.89 -17.31 -25.83
C ALA A 5 1.68 -15.80 -26.03
N ALA A 6 0.62 -15.38 -26.72
CA ALA A 6 0.27 -13.97 -26.83
C ALA A 6 -0.05 -13.36 -25.45
N LEU A 7 -0.82 -14.08 -24.62
CA LEU A 7 -1.10 -13.68 -23.24
C LEU A 7 0.20 -13.60 -22.40
N ALA A 8 1.06 -14.61 -22.47
CA ALA A 8 2.32 -14.62 -21.74
C ALA A 8 3.24 -13.47 -22.18
N VAL A 9 3.32 -13.21 -23.49
CA VAL A 9 4.06 -12.08 -24.05
C VAL A 9 3.45 -10.76 -23.59
N ALA A 10 2.12 -10.62 -23.57
CA ALA A 10 1.46 -9.42 -23.07
C ALA A 10 1.79 -9.15 -21.58
N VAL A 11 1.77 -10.19 -20.74
CA VAL A 11 2.15 -10.08 -19.32
C VAL A 11 3.63 -9.72 -19.15
N VAL A 12 4.51 -10.26 -20.01
CA VAL A 12 5.94 -9.91 -19.98
C VAL A 12 6.18 -8.47 -20.47
N LEU A 13 5.50 -8.05 -21.54
CA LEU A 13 5.59 -6.71 -22.10
C LEU A 13 4.98 -5.64 -21.19
N VAL A 14 4.06 -6.00 -20.28
CA VAL A 14 3.54 -5.05 -19.30
C VAL A 14 4.55 -4.73 -18.21
N ALA A 15 5.55 -5.58 -17.98
CA ALA A 15 6.57 -5.33 -16.95
C ALA A 15 7.32 -4.00 -17.17
N PRO A 16 7.88 -3.69 -18.36
CA PRO A 16 8.50 -2.39 -18.61
C PRO A 16 7.49 -1.24 -18.55
N LEU A 17 6.23 -1.42 -18.98
CA LEU A 17 5.18 -0.40 -18.83
C LEU A 17 4.86 -0.12 -17.37
N GLY A 18 4.80 -1.16 -16.54
CA GLY A 18 4.65 -1.06 -15.09
C GLY A 18 5.82 -0.34 -14.43
N VAL A 19 7.05 -0.60 -14.88
CA VAL A 19 8.22 0.15 -14.40
C VAL A 19 8.15 1.62 -14.82
N LEU A 20 7.82 1.89 -16.08
CA LEU A 20 7.74 3.24 -16.64
C LEU A 20 6.70 4.09 -15.91
N THR A 21 5.54 3.51 -15.62
CA THR A 21 4.43 4.19 -14.95
C THR A 21 4.60 4.22 -13.43
N GLY A 22 5.28 3.22 -12.85
CA GLY A 22 5.62 3.17 -11.43
C GLY A 22 6.80 4.07 -11.03
N TRP A 23 7.72 4.37 -11.94
CA TRP A 23 8.87 5.25 -11.68
C TRP A 23 8.47 6.66 -11.19
N PRO A 24 7.57 7.42 -11.84
CA PRO A 24 7.13 8.73 -11.35
C PRO A 24 6.37 8.63 -10.01
N ALA A 25 5.74 7.49 -9.72
CA ALA A 25 4.98 7.27 -8.49
C ALA A 25 5.88 7.23 -7.23
N ILE A 26 7.16 6.86 -7.36
CA ILE A 26 8.09 6.75 -6.22
C ILE A 26 8.32 8.10 -5.52
N GLY A 27 8.25 9.20 -6.27
CA GLY A 27 8.51 10.55 -5.76
C GLY A 27 7.30 11.25 -5.14
N ARG A 28 6.07 10.75 -5.38
CA ARG A 28 4.82 11.43 -4.97
C ARG A 28 4.17 10.67 -3.81
N ARG A 29 3.72 11.40 -2.78
CA ARG A 29 3.02 10.84 -1.61
C ARG A 29 1.53 11.19 -1.65
N GLY A 30 0.69 10.26 -1.18
CA GLY A 30 -0.74 10.48 -1.00
C GLY A 30 -1.52 10.63 -2.33
N PRO A 31 -2.50 11.54 -2.41
CA PRO A 31 -3.46 11.60 -3.53
C PRO A 31 -2.81 11.94 -4.87
N ALA A 32 -1.64 12.58 -4.86
CA ALA A 32 -0.89 12.91 -6.08
C ALA A 32 -0.46 11.64 -6.85
N LEU A 33 -0.18 10.54 -6.17
CA LEU A 33 0.16 9.27 -6.82
C LEU A 33 -1.05 8.72 -7.57
N ALA A 34 -2.21 8.69 -6.92
CA ALA A 34 -3.45 8.18 -7.50
C ALA A 34 -3.84 8.96 -8.77
N LEU A 35 -3.78 10.29 -8.69
CA LEU A 35 -4.08 11.16 -9.84
C LEU A 35 -3.10 10.93 -11.00
N ALA A 36 -1.81 10.76 -10.72
CA ALA A 36 -0.81 10.49 -11.75
C ALA A 36 -1.08 9.16 -12.48
N THR A 37 -1.35 8.08 -11.75
CA THR A 37 -1.69 6.78 -12.36
C THR A 37 -2.99 6.82 -13.14
N PHE A 38 -4.00 7.54 -12.64
CA PHE A 38 -5.26 7.71 -13.35
C PHE A 38 -5.07 8.50 -14.65
N ALA A 39 -4.32 9.60 -14.61
CA ALA A 39 -4.02 10.41 -15.78
C ALA A 39 -3.24 9.62 -16.84
N VAL A 40 -2.29 8.77 -16.43
CA VAL A 40 -1.60 7.84 -17.33
C VAL A 40 -2.59 6.86 -17.96
N GLY A 41 -3.49 6.25 -17.18
CA GLY A 41 -4.50 5.34 -17.70
C GLY A 41 -5.43 6.01 -18.71
N VAL A 42 -5.90 7.22 -18.42
CA VAL A 42 -6.72 8.03 -19.34
C VAL A 42 -5.94 8.39 -20.60
N GLY A 43 -4.69 8.84 -20.46
CA GLY A 43 -3.83 9.17 -21.59
C GLY A 43 -3.60 7.98 -22.51
N VAL A 44 -3.31 6.80 -21.95
CA VAL A 44 -3.14 5.55 -22.72
C VAL A 44 -4.45 5.13 -23.38
N SER A 45 -5.57 5.14 -22.66
CA SER A 45 -6.88 4.78 -23.23
C SER A 45 -7.25 5.70 -24.40
N ARG A 46 -7.08 7.01 -24.27
CA ARG A 46 -7.38 7.98 -25.34
C ARG A 46 -6.38 7.89 -26.50
N PHE A 47 -5.10 7.69 -26.21
CA PHE A 47 -4.09 7.63 -27.26
C PHE A 47 -4.10 6.31 -28.03
N VAL A 48 -4.42 5.19 -27.37
CA VAL A 48 -4.43 3.85 -27.98
C VAL A 48 -5.80 3.51 -28.51
N PHE A 49 -6.88 3.71 -27.75
CA PHE A 49 -8.20 3.21 -28.12
C PHE A 49 -9.06 4.19 -28.93
N ASP A 50 -8.79 5.51 -28.93
CA ASP A 50 -9.48 6.43 -29.86
C ASP A 50 -8.85 6.40 -31.28
N GLN A 51 -7.75 5.67 -31.48
CA GLN A 51 -7.11 5.57 -32.79
C GLN A 51 -7.76 4.44 -33.63
N PRO A 52 -8.31 4.74 -34.82
CA PRO A 52 -9.03 3.76 -35.62
C PRO A 52 -8.15 2.59 -36.13
N TYR A 53 -6.83 2.77 -36.22
CA TYR A 53 -5.90 1.69 -36.59
C TYR A 53 -5.72 0.64 -35.50
N ALA A 54 -5.99 0.98 -34.23
CA ALA A 54 -5.74 0.13 -33.07
C ALA A 54 -6.97 -0.66 -32.62
N THR A 55 -8.16 -0.29 -33.11
CA THR A 55 -9.44 -0.86 -32.65
C THR A 55 -10.28 -1.49 -33.75
N SER A 56 -10.02 -1.18 -35.02
CA SER A 56 -10.77 -1.76 -36.13
C SER A 56 -10.31 -3.18 -36.48
N GLY A 57 -11.25 -4.13 -36.50
CA GLY A 57 -11.02 -5.49 -37.02
C GLY A 57 -10.24 -6.45 -36.12
N LEU A 58 -9.99 -6.10 -34.85
CA LEU A 58 -9.30 -6.99 -33.90
C LEU A 58 -10.27 -8.02 -33.30
N SER A 59 -10.27 -9.22 -33.86
CA SER A 59 -10.86 -10.41 -33.23
C SER A 59 -9.78 -11.11 -32.40
N LEU A 60 -10.01 -11.23 -31.10
CA LEU A 60 -9.21 -12.07 -30.22
C LEU A 60 -9.85 -13.44 -30.20
N ASP A 61 -9.18 -14.44 -30.77
CA ASP A 61 -9.71 -15.79 -30.76
C ASP A 61 -9.35 -16.50 -29.45
N ARG A 62 -10.06 -17.59 -29.15
CA ARG A 62 -9.74 -18.39 -27.97
C ARG A 62 -8.49 -19.24 -28.23
N PRO A 63 -7.70 -19.54 -27.19
CA PRO A 63 -6.56 -20.44 -27.35
C PRO A 63 -7.01 -21.82 -27.83
N ALA A 64 -6.31 -22.33 -28.86
CA ALA A 64 -6.56 -23.64 -29.45
C ALA A 64 -6.65 -24.74 -28.36
N GLY A 65 -7.79 -25.45 -28.32
CA GLY A 65 -8.11 -26.44 -27.29
C GLY A 65 -9.07 -25.96 -26.19
N PHE A 66 -9.40 -24.66 -26.16
CA PHE A 66 -10.36 -24.06 -25.22
C PHE A 66 -11.49 -23.29 -25.92
N ASP A 67 -11.88 -23.72 -27.13
CA ASP A 67 -12.92 -23.03 -27.92
C ASP A 67 -14.31 -23.13 -27.29
N GLY A 68 -14.58 -24.19 -26.54
CA GLY A 68 -15.83 -24.38 -25.82
C GLY A 68 -15.93 -23.51 -24.57
N ASP A 69 -17.09 -22.91 -24.32
CA ASP A 69 -17.33 -22.01 -23.18
C ASP A 69 -16.95 -22.62 -21.83
N ARG A 70 -17.23 -23.92 -21.65
CA ARG A 70 -16.85 -24.65 -20.42
C ARG A 70 -15.34 -24.80 -20.26
N ALA A 71 -14.64 -25.09 -21.36
CA ALA A 71 -13.19 -25.26 -21.33
C ALA A 71 -12.51 -23.92 -21.03
N TYR A 72 -12.97 -22.85 -21.69
CA TYR A 72 -12.50 -21.51 -21.43
C TYR A 72 -12.76 -21.08 -19.98
N TYR A 73 -13.97 -21.29 -19.45
CA TYR A 73 -14.28 -21.00 -18.05
C TYR A 73 -13.36 -21.73 -17.05
N VAL A 74 -13.03 -23.00 -17.31
CA VAL A 74 -12.08 -23.75 -16.47
C VAL A 74 -10.68 -23.16 -16.55
N LEU A 75 -10.26 -22.69 -17.73
CA LEU A 75 -8.98 -21.97 -17.90
C LEU A 75 -8.98 -20.66 -17.10
N GLU A 76 -10.04 -19.85 -17.20
CA GLU A 76 -10.18 -18.62 -16.42
C GLU A 76 -10.08 -18.89 -14.92
N LEU A 77 -10.78 -19.92 -14.43
CA LEU A 77 -10.77 -20.32 -13.04
C LEU A 77 -9.38 -20.80 -12.57
N LEU A 78 -8.66 -21.55 -13.43
CA LEU A 78 -7.31 -21.99 -13.16
C LEU A 78 -6.34 -20.81 -13.05
N LEU A 79 -6.42 -19.85 -13.98
CA LEU A 79 -5.59 -18.65 -13.97
C LEU A 79 -5.92 -17.76 -12.76
N LEU A 80 -7.20 -17.61 -12.42
CA LEU A 80 -7.64 -16.91 -11.22
C LEU A 80 -7.08 -17.57 -9.95
N ALA A 81 -7.18 -18.90 -9.84
CA ALA A 81 -6.62 -19.64 -8.71
C ALA A 81 -5.09 -19.44 -8.61
N CYS A 82 -4.38 -19.49 -9.74
CA CYS A 82 -2.94 -19.23 -9.80
C CYS A 82 -2.61 -17.79 -9.35
N ALA A 83 -3.36 -16.79 -9.81
CA ALA A 83 -3.21 -15.40 -9.40
C ALA A 83 -3.46 -15.20 -7.90
N LEU A 84 -4.48 -15.86 -7.33
CA LEU A 84 -4.76 -15.84 -5.90
C LEU A 84 -3.67 -16.52 -5.07
N LEU A 85 -3.11 -17.64 -5.56
CA LEU A 85 -1.99 -18.31 -4.90
C LEU A 85 -0.71 -17.47 -4.97
N ALA A 86 -0.41 -16.87 -6.12
CA ALA A 86 0.76 -16.01 -6.31
C ALA A 86 0.68 -14.77 -5.42
N THR A 87 -0.47 -14.09 -5.37
CA THR A 87 -0.69 -12.95 -4.47
C THR A 87 -0.66 -13.37 -3.01
N GLY A 88 -1.24 -14.51 -2.65
CA GLY A 88 -1.17 -15.08 -1.30
C GLY A 88 0.26 -15.40 -0.85
N ALA A 89 1.06 -16.00 -1.73
CA ALA A 89 2.48 -16.28 -1.49
C ALA A 89 3.28 -14.98 -1.34
N LEU A 90 3.03 -13.98 -2.19
CA LEU A 90 3.69 -12.68 -2.12
C LEU A 90 3.39 -11.96 -0.80
N ARG A 91 2.13 -12.00 -0.33
CA ARG A 91 1.71 -11.40 0.94
C ARG A 91 2.33 -12.10 2.15
N ARG A 92 2.42 -13.43 2.14
CA ARG A 92 3.02 -14.21 3.25
C ARG A 92 4.55 -14.16 3.27
N GLY A 93 5.16 -13.89 2.11
CA GLY A 93 6.61 -13.82 1.92
C GLY A 93 7.28 -12.64 2.63
N ARG A 94 8.61 -12.56 2.47
CA ARG A 94 9.45 -11.47 3.01
C ARG A 94 9.07 -10.11 2.41
N THR A 95 8.76 -10.09 1.12
CA THR A 95 8.34 -8.90 0.37
C THR A 95 7.02 -8.35 0.90
N GLY A 96 6.01 -9.19 1.12
CA GLY A 96 4.73 -8.78 1.71
C GLY A 96 4.86 -8.18 3.11
N ARG A 97 5.70 -8.78 3.98
CA ARG A 97 5.97 -8.22 5.31
C ARG A 97 6.70 -6.87 5.26
N ALA A 98 7.65 -6.72 4.35
CA ALA A 98 8.31 -5.42 4.12
C ALA A 98 7.33 -4.37 3.58
N LEU A 99 6.34 -4.79 2.78
CA LEU A 99 5.33 -3.90 2.20
C LEU A 99 4.35 -3.43 3.28
N ALA A 100 3.95 -4.33 4.18
CA ALA A 100 3.17 -4.00 5.36
C ALA A 100 3.89 -2.98 6.27
N ALA A 101 5.18 -3.21 6.56
CA ALA A 101 5.97 -2.26 7.35
C ALA A 101 6.08 -0.87 6.69
N THR A 102 6.16 -0.84 5.36
CA THR A 102 6.20 0.43 4.60
C THR A 102 4.85 1.14 4.60
N ARG A 103 3.74 0.39 4.61
CA ARG A 103 2.37 0.93 4.71
C ARG A 103 2.14 1.61 6.06
N ASP A 104 2.67 1.04 7.13
CA ASP A 104 2.52 1.61 8.47
C ASP A 104 3.33 2.90 8.59
N HIS A 105 4.66 2.82 8.46
CA HIS A 105 5.55 3.98 8.60
C HIS A 105 6.74 3.88 7.63
N GLU A 106 6.64 4.59 6.50
CA GLU A 106 7.67 4.57 5.45
C GLU A 106 9.04 5.05 5.94
N SER A 107 9.10 6.08 6.79
CA SER A 107 10.36 6.58 7.36
C SER A 107 11.02 5.54 8.29
N GLY A 108 10.23 4.86 9.11
CA GLY A 108 10.69 3.78 9.99
C GLY A 108 11.19 2.56 9.22
N ALA A 109 10.48 2.17 8.15
CA ALA A 109 10.90 1.07 7.29
C ALA A 109 12.24 1.35 6.59
N ARG A 110 12.48 2.60 6.16
CA ARG A 110 13.77 3.00 5.57
C ARG A 110 14.91 2.95 6.60
N ALA A 111 14.66 3.37 7.84
CA ALA A 111 15.64 3.28 8.92
C ALA A 111 16.00 1.81 9.26
N ALA A 112 15.05 0.89 9.09
CA ALA A 112 15.28 -0.56 9.23
C ALA A 112 15.97 -1.22 8.02
N GLY A 113 16.46 -0.45 7.04
CA GLY A 113 17.20 -0.95 5.87
C GLY A 113 16.32 -1.44 4.70
N VAL A 114 15.01 -1.18 4.72
CA VAL A 114 14.11 -1.56 3.61
C VAL A 114 14.27 -0.58 2.44
N ARG A 115 14.56 -1.11 1.25
CA ARG A 115 14.58 -0.34 -0.01
C ARG A 115 13.16 -0.03 -0.49
N VAL A 116 12.53 0.97 0.12
CA VAL A 116 11.14 1.37 -0.17
C VAL A 116 10.88 1.66 -1.66
N PRO A 117 11.73 2.38 -2.41
CA PRO A 117 11.52 2.63 -3.84
C PRO A 117 11.37 1.34 -4.67
N SER A 118 12.28 0.39 -4.48
CA SER A 118 12.25 -0.91 -5.19
C SER A 118 11.02 -1.73 -4.83
N LEU A 119 10.58 -1.65 -3.57
CA LEU A 119 9.43 -2.40 -3.09
C LEU A 119 8.11 -1.83 -3.64
N LYS A 120 7.98 -0.50 -3.75
CA LYS A 120 6.87 0.17 -4.43
C LYS A 120 6.82 -0.18 -5.91
N LEU A 121 7.97 -0.18 -6.59
CA LEU A 121 8.06 -0.55 -8.00
C LEU A 121 7.64 -2.00 -8.23
N LEU A 122 8.09 -2.92 -7.37
CA LEU A 122 7.70 -4.33 -7.44
C LEU A 122 6.18 -4.50 -7.26
N ALA A 123 5.58 -3.79 -6.29
CA ALA A 123 4.13 -3.81 -6.11
C ALA A 123 3.39 -3.30 -7.36
N PHE A 124 3.92 -2.27 -8.02
CA PHE A 124 3.35 -1.73 -9.25
C PHE A 124 3.43 -2.72 -10.42
N VAL A 125 4.61 -3.33 -10.63
CA VAL A 125 4.82 -4.32 -11.70
C VAL A 125 3.95 -5.56 -11.48
N CYS A 126 3.85 -6.05 -10.24
CA CYS A 126 2.97 -7.17 -9.92
C CYS A 126 1.49 -6.83 -10.19
N GLY A 127 1.05 -5.62 -9.82
CA GLY A 127 -0.30 -5.14 -10.12
C GLY A 127 -0.58 -5.04 -11.62
N ALA A 128 0.36 -4.47 -12.38
CA ALA A 128 0.28 -4.37 -13.84
C ALA A 128 0.21 -5.75 -14.51
N ALA A 129 1.01 -6.71 -14.05
CA ALA A 129 1.00 -8.09 -14.55
C ALA A 129 -0.37 -8.77 -14.35
N LEU A 130 -0.96 -8.62 -13.16
CA LEU A 130 -2.29 -9.15 -12.86
C LEU A 130 -3.40 -8.46 -13.68
N ALA A 131 -3.29 -7.14 -13.85
CA ALA A 131 -4.23 -6.37 -14.68
C ALA A 131 -4.13 -6.76 -16.17
N ALA A 132 -2.93 -6.96 -16.71
CA ALA A 132 -2.72 -7.41 -18.08
C ALA A 132 -3.28 -8.83 -18.31
N LEU A 133 -3.08 -9.74 -17.35
CA LEU A 133 -3.63 -11.08 -17.40
C LEU A 133 -5.17 -11.04 -17.42
N GLY A 134 -5.79 -10.27 -16.52
CA GLY A 134 -7.25 -10.13 -16.46
C GLY A 134 -7.84 -9.45 -17.70
N GLY A 135 -7.20 -8.39 -18.20
CA GLY A 135 -7.64 -7.69 -19.41
C GLY A 135 -7.54 -8.56 -20.67
N GLY A 136 -6.43 -9.30 -20.83
CA GLY A 136 -6.28 -10.24 -21.96
C GLY A 136 -7.35 -11.33 -21.93
N LEU A 137 -7.64 -11.87 -20.75
CA LEU A 137 -8.68 -12.88 -20.54
C LEU A 137 -10.08 -12.33 -20.86
N LEU A 138 -10.37 -11.08 -20.48
CA LEU A 138 -11.63 -10.42 -20.83
C LEU A 138 -11.79 -10.28 -22.36
N GLY A 139 -10.74 -9.84 -23.06
CA GLY A 139 -10.76 -9.71 -24.52
C GLY A 139 -10.96 -11.04 -25.25
N MET A 140 -10.23 -12.09 -24.86
CA MET A 140 -10.39 -13.44 -25.42
C MET A 140 -11.75 -14.07 -25.07
N GLY A 141 -12.33 -13.72 -23.92
CA GLY A 141 -13.65 -14.19 -23.50
C GLY A 141 -14.78 -13.60 -24.35
N LEU A 142 -14.69 -12.30 -24.65
CA LEU A 142 -15.67 -11.56 -25.46
C LEU A 142 -15.51 -11.81 -26.97
N ARG A 143 -14.38 -12.37 -27.41
CA ARG A 143 -14.03 -12.62 -28.83
C ARG A 143 -14.04 -11.38 -29.73
N ALA A 144 -14.21 -10.21 -29.14
CA ALA A 144 -14.28 -8.94 -29.81
C ALA A 144 -13.62 -7.88 -28.92
N PHE A 145 -12.85 -7.00 -29.56
CA PHE A 145 -12.29 -5.85 -28.88
C PHE A 145 -13.31 -4.70 -28.88
N ASP A 146 -13.97 -4.47 -27.74
CA ASP A 146 -14.82 -3.29 -27.53
C ASP A 146 -14.09 -2.26 -26.65
N PRO A 147 -13.70 -1.09 -27.20
CA PRO A 147 -13.06 -0.02 -26.46
C PRO A 147 -13.85 0.45 -25.23
N ALA A 148 -15.19 0.37 -25.26
CA ALA A 148 -16.04 0.78 -24.13
C ALA A 148 -15.89 -0.15 -22.91
N GLY A 149 -15.43 -1.38 -23.11
CA GLY A 149 -15.09 -2.32 -22.04
C GLY A 149 -13.87 -1.88 -21.22
N TYR A 150 -12.95 -1.13 -21.83
CA TYR A 150 -11.67 -0.71 -21.24
C TYR A 150 -11.64 0.75 -20.78
N ASP A 151 -12.82 1.35 -20.58
CA ASP A 151 -12.93 2.74 -20.14
C ASP A 151 -12.28 2.93 -18.74
N PRO A 152 -11.38 3.92 -18.57
CA PRO A 152 -10.71 4.21 -17.29
C PRO A 152 -11.67 4.55 -16.15
N VAL A 153 -12.81 5.18 -16.45
CA VAL A 153 -13.85 5.53 -15.47
C VAL A 153 -14.56 4.26 -14.98
N ARG A 154 -14.87 3.32 -15.89
CA ARG A 154 -15.41 2.00 -15.50
C ARG A 154 -14.39 1.25 -14.65
N SER A 155 -13.10 1.32 -14.98
CA SER A 155 -12.03 0.71 -14.18
C SER A 155 -11.92 1.31 -12.76
N LEU A 156 -12.18 2.61 -12.61
CA LEU A 156 -12.24 3.26 -11.30
C LEU A 156 -13.41 2.75 -10.46
N LEU A 157 -14.54 2.39 -11.09
CA LEU A 157 -15.68 1.80 -10.42
C LEU A 157 -15.35 0.40 -9.86
N TRP A 158 -14.69 -0.43 -10.65
CA TRP A 158 -14.16 -1.73 -10.21
C TRP A 158 -13.19 -1.56 -9.04
N PHE A 159 -12.27 -0.61 -9.13
CA PHE A 159 -11.34 -0.28 -8.05
C PHE A 159 -12.07 0.15 -6.78
N ALA A 160 -13.05 1.06 -6.89
CA ALA A 160 -13.84 1.53 -5.77
C ALA A 160 -14.62 0.38 -5.10
N ALA A 161 -15.25 -0.50 -5.88
CA ALA A 161 -15.94 -1.68 -5.35
C ALA A 161 -15.02 -2.55 -4.48
N VAL A 162 -13.81 -2.83 -4.97
CA VAL A 162 -12.82 -3.64 -4.23
C VAL A 162 -12.33 -2.93 -2.96
N VAL A 163 -12.08 -1.62 -3.04
CA VAL A 163 -11.64 -0.83 -1.87
C VAL A 163 -12.71 -0.82 -0.79
N VAL A 164 -13.97 -0.67 -1.17
CA VAL A 164 -15.11 -0.59 -0.25
C VAL A 164 -15.44 -1.96 0.38
N LEU A 165 -15.42 -3.04 -0.40
CA LEU A 165 -15.71 -4.39 0.12
C LEU A 165 -14.52 -5.03 0.85
N GLY A 166 -13.31 -4.52 0.65
CA GLY A 166 -12.15 -4.84 1.47
C GLY A 166 -10.90 -5.17 0.65
N ALA A 167 -10.05 -4.17 0.42
CA ALA A 167 -8.77 -4.32 -0.26
C ALA A 167 -7.73 -5.19 0.50
N ASP A 168 -7.93 -5.44 1.79
CA ASP A 168 -7.02 -6.22 2.64
C ASP A 168 -7.24 -7.75 2.55
N SER A 169 -8.31 -8.20 1.89
CA SER A 169 -8.65 -9.63 1.77
C SER A 169 -8.93 -10.05 0.33
N ALA A 170 -8.40 -11.21 -0.06
CA ALA A 170 -8.71 -11.84 -1.34
C ALA A 170 -10.21 -12.17 -1.48
N LEU A 171 -10.87 -12.56 -0.38
CA LEU A 171 -12.32 -12.78 -0.37
C LEU A 171 -13.11 -11.49 -0.60
N GLY A 172 -12.59 -10.35 -0.14
CA GLY A 172 -13.20 -9.04 -0.39
C GLY A 172 -13.17 -8.68 -1.87
N ALA A 173 -12.05 -8.95 -2.55
CA ALA A 173 -11.95 -8.75 -4.00
C ALA A 173 -12.91 -9.66 -4.79
N LEU A 174 -13.04 -10.94 -4.40
CA LEU A 174 -13.99 -11.86 -5.04
C LEU A 174 -15.45 -11.45 -4.79
N ALA A 175 -15.78 -11.04 -3.57
CA ALA A 175 -17.12 -10.54 -3.25
C ALA A 175 -17.44 -9.25 -4.02
N ALA A 176 -16.46 -8.34 -4.19
CA ALA A 176 -16.61 -7.14 -5.00
C ALA A 176 -16.89 -7.46 -6.47
N ALA A 177 -16.15 -8.39 -7.04
CA ALA A 177 -16.38 -8.84 -8.42
C ALA A 177 -17.76 -9.49 -8.58
N ALA A 178 -18.13 -10.41 -7.69
CA ALA A 178 -19.43 -11.07 -7.74
C ALA A 178 -20.60 -10.09 -7.59
N LEU A 179 -20.49 -9.12 -6.67
CA LEU A 179 -21.49 -8.07 -6.48
C LEU A 179 -21.62 -7.21 -7.74
N LEU A 180 -20.50 -6.75 -8.30
CA LEU A 180 -20.51 -5.85 -9.43
C LEU A 180 -21.07 -6.52 -10.69
N VAL A 181 -20.63 -7.75 -10.99
CA VAL A 181 -21.15 -8.54 -12.11
C VAL A 181 -22.63 -8.86 -11.91
N GLY A 182 -23.05 -9.23 -10.69
CA GLY A 182 -24.45 -9.51 -10.39
C GLY A 182 -25.35 -8.28 -10.58
N LEU A 183 -24.86 -7.10 -10.19
CA LEU A 183 -25.58 -5.84 -10.40
C LEU A 183 -25.65 -5.46 -11.88
N ASP A 184 -24.54 -5.54 -12.62
CA ASP A 184 -24.52 -5.24 -14.05
C ASP A 184 -25.36 -6.21 -14.88
N ALA A 185 -25.47 -7.48 -14.46
CA ALA A 185 -26.31 -8.48 -15.12
C ALA A 185 -27.81 -8.29 -14.85
N GLY A 186 -28.18 -7.80 -13.65
CA GLY A 186 -29.56 -7.66 -13.22
C GLY A 186 -30.18 -6.28 -13.42
N THR A 187 -29.39 -5.25 -13.74
CA THR A 187 -29.86 -3.86 -13.78
C THR A 187 -29.33 -3.10 -14.98
N HIS A 188 -30.12 -2.17 -15.53
CA HIS A 188 -29.67 -1.28 -16.60
C HIS A 188 -29.24 0.07 -16.03
N GLY A 189 -28.05 0.53 -16.41
CA GLY A 189 -27.61 1.94 -16.32
C GLY A 189 -27.37 2.48 -14.90
N GLY A 190 -26.13 2.42 -14.43
CA GLY A 190 -25.63 3.26 -13.32
C GLY A 190 -26.02 2.81 -11.89
N VAL A 191 -26.91 1.83 -11.73
CA VAL A 191 -27.30 1.28 -10.42
C VAL A 191 -26.09 0.70 -9.69
N ALA A 192 -25.22 -0.03 -10.39
CA ALA A 192 -23.97 -0.53 -9.84
C ALA A 192 -23.13 0.62 -9.22
N ALA A 193 -22.99 1.73 -9.94
CA ALA A 193 -22.26 2.90 -9.46
C ALA A 193 -22.92 3.55 -8.23
N ALA A 194 -24.25 3.66 -8.23
CA ALA A 194 -25.00 4.18 -7.09
C ALA A 194 -24.84 3.28 -5.85
N VAL A 195 -24.96 1.97 -6.00
CA VAL A 195 -24.82 1.00 -4.90
C VAL A 195 -23.40 1.05 -4.30
N ILE A 196 -22.37 1.08 -5.14
CA ILE A 196 -20.97 1.20 -4.68
C ILE A 196 -20.74 2.55 -4.00
N GLY A 197 -21.28 3.63 -4.56
CA GLY A 197 -21.22 4.96 -3.95
C GLY A 197 -21.88 5.00 -2.57
N ILE A 198 -23.05 4.38 -2.42
CA ILE A 198 -23.75 4.25 -1.15
C ILE A 198 -22.93 3.40 -0.17
N LEU A 199 -22.42 2.25 -0.61
CA LEU A 199 -21.55 1.39 0.21
C LEU A 199 -20.27 2.12 0.63
N ALA A 200 -19.68 2.94 -0.23
CA ALA A 200 -18.52 3.77 0.07
C ALA A 200 -18.84 4.84 1.12
N LEU A 201 -19.99 5.52 0.97
CA LEU A 201 -20.47 6.50 1.94
C LEU A 201 -20.77 5.85 3.30
N LEU A 202 -21.41 4.68 3.31
CA LEU A 202 -21.69 3.93 4.53
C LEU A 202 -20.40 3.48 5.23
N THR A 203 -19.42 3.00 4.48
CA THR A 203 -18.11 2.59 5.02
C THR A 203 -17.31 3.79 5.53
N GLY A 204 -17.37 4.93 4.83
CA GLY A 204 -16.70 6.18 5.24
C GLY A 204 -17.36 6.85 6.44
N ARG A 205 -18.69 6.71 6.60
CA ARG A 205 -19.46 7.27 7.71
C ARG A 205 -19.45 6.37 8.95
N PHE A 206 -19.27 5.06 8.77
CA PHE A 206 -19.10 4.08 9.84
C PHE A 206 -17.75 3.37 9.66
N PRO A 207 -16.63 3.98 10.11
CA PRO A 207 -15.29 3.40 9.99
C PRO A 207 -15.15 2.02 10.67
N ASN A 208 -16.10 1.64 11.53
CA ASN A 208 -16.26 0.28 12.07
C ASN A 208 -17.36 -0.45 11.28
N GLY A 209 -17.06 -0.89 10.07
CA GLY A 209 -17.98 -1.66 9.24
C GLY A 209 -18.35 -3.03 9.84
N PRO A 210 -19.36 -3.73 9.29
CA PRO A 210 -19.89 -5.01 9.81
C PRO A 210 -18.87 -6.16 9.88
N TYR A 211 -17.73 -6.02 9.19
CA TYR A 211 -16.58 -6.92 9.31
C TYR A 211 -15.96 -6.94 10.71
N GLU A 212 -16.09 -5.87 11.50
CA GLU A 212 -15.69 -5.85 12.92
C GLU A 212 -16.62 -6.66 13.82
N ALA A 213 -17.94 -6.53 13.61
CA ALA A 213 -18.92 -7.28 14.37
C ALA A 213 -18.84 -8.80 14.11
N LEU A 214 -18.52 -9.21 12.87
CA LEU A 214 -18.33 -10.61 12.52
C LEU A 214 -16.97 -11.15 12.99
N ARG A 215 -15.90 -10.36 12.92
CA ARG A 215 -14.56 -10.79 13.38
C ARG A 215 -14.48 -10.91 14.91
N ASP A 216 -15.17 -10.07 15.67
CA ASP A 216 -15.21 -10.18 17.12
C ASP A 216 -16.08 -11.35 17.59
N ARG A 217 -17.05 -11.79 16.77
CA ARG A 217 -17.80 -13.03 17.00
C ARG A 217 -17.04 -14.31 16.66
N LEU A 218 -16.08 -14.26 15.73
CA LEU A 218 -15.28 -15.42 15.31
C LEU A 218 -13.90 -15.50 15.94
N ARG A 219 -13.46 -14.51 16.71
CA ARG A 219 -12.26 -14.64 17.53
C ARG A 219 -12.60 -15.55 18.72
N PRO A 220 -12.04 -16.78 18.82
CA PRO A 220 -12.02 -17.46 20.09
C PRO A 220 -11.30 -16.53 21.06
N THR A 221 -11.95 -16.25 22.19
CA THR A 221 -11.39 -15.54 23.33
C THR A 221 -9.96 -16.08 23.52
N PRO A 222 -8.91 -15.26 23.40
CA PRO A 222 -7.58 -15.74 23.77
C PRO A 222 -7.72 -16.11 25.24
N SER A 223 -7.70 -17.41 25.52
CA SER A 223 -7.54 -17.94 26.86
C SER A 223 -6.39 -17.15 27.46
N THR A 224 -6.71 -16.39 28.50
CA THR A 224 -5.79 -15.69 29.37
C THR A 224 -4.75 -16.71 29.83
N THR A 225 -3.71 -16.88 29.02
CA THR A 225 -2.47 -17.44 29.50
C THR A 225 -1.96 -16.33 30.38
N HIS A 226 -2.31 -16.41 31.66
CA HIS A 226 -1.61 -15.71 32.70
C HIS A 226 -0.13 -16.03 32.48
N VAL A 227 0.58 -15.14 31.80
CA VAL A 227 2.03 -15.06 31.90
C VAL A 227 2.22 -14.73 33.37
N ARG A 228 2.38 -15.79 34.16
CA ARG A 228 2.76 -15.71 35.56
C ARG A 228 3.99 -14.81 35.56
N ALA A 229 3.80 -13.59 36.03
CA ALA A 229 4.86 -12.63 36.20
C ALA A 229 5.98 -13.38 36.91
N ARG A 230 7.12 -13.55 36.24
CA ARG A 230 8.33 -14.01 36.92
C ARG A 230 8.50 -13.01 38.07
N PRO A 231 8.53 -13.46 39.34
CA PRO A 231 8.80 -12.55 40.44
C PRO A 231 10.09 -11.81 40.10
N HIS A 232 10.01 -10.49 40.11
CA HIS A 232 11.12 -9.61 39.84
C HIS A 232 12.19 -9.95 40.89
N ARG A 233 13.22 -10.69 40.48
CA ARG A 233 14.33 -11.03 41.37
C ARG A 233 14.99 -9.71 41.74
N PRO A 234 15.07 -9.33 43.03
CA PRO A 234 15.72 -8.09 43.43
C PRO A 234 17.12 -8.06 42.82
N GLN A 235 17.40 -7.03 42.03
CA GLN A 235 18.73 -6.80 41.50
C GLN A 235 19.65 -6.54 42.71
N PRO A 236 20.73 -7.31 42.91
CA PRO A 236 21.62 -7.05 44.02
C PRO A 236 22.20 -5.63 43.87
N PRO A 237 22.33 -4.87 44.97
CA PRO A 237 22.82 -3.50 44.92
C PRO A 237 24.21 -3.45 44.24
N PRO A 238 24.53 -2.36 43.54
CA PRO A 238 25.84 -2.18 42.93
C PRO A 238 26.90 -2.34 44.03
N ARG A 239 27.82 -3.30 43.84
CA ARG A 239 28.94 -3.50 44.75
C ARG A 239 29.78 -2.23 44.76
N SER A 240 29.80 -1.54 45.89
CA SER A 240 30.81 -0.52 46.19
C SER A 240 32.20 -1.14 45.99
N PRO A 241 33.14 -0.45 45.32
CA PRO A 241 34.51 -0.92 45.24
C PRO A 241 35.15 -0.80 46.62
N SER A 242 35.10 -1.87 47.41
CA SER A 242 35.85 -2.01 48.65
C SER A 242 36.88 -3.11 48.47
N GLY A 243 38.16 -2.74 48.61
CA GLY A 243 39.25 -3.68 48.85
C GLY A 243 40.14 -4.03 47.66
N ALA A 244 40.58 -3.04 46.87
CA ALA A 244 41.87 -3.18 46.19
C ALA A 244 42.96 -2.78 47.19
N THR A 245 43.59 -3.80 47.74
CA THR A 245 44.78 -3.84 48.58
C THR A 245 45.71 -2.66 48.36
N ALA A 246 45.95 -1.89 49.44
CA ALA A 246 47.03 -0.94 49.52
C ALA A 246 48.37 -1.69 49.39
N THR A 247 49.10 -1.47 48.30
CA THR A 247 50.53 -1.77 48.23
C THR A 247 51.20 -0.71 47.36
N GLY A 248 51.90 0.21 48.03
CA GLY A 248 53.17 0.76 47.55
C GLY A 248 53.14 1.93 46.56
N LEU A 249 53.56 3.09 47.09
CA LEU A 249 54.56 4.00 46.51
C LEU A 249 54.20 4.86 45.26
N ARG A 250 53.85 6.14 45.50
CA ARG A 250 54.73 7.33 45.36
C ARG A 250 53.91 8.63 45.19
N PRO A 251 54.20 9.70 45.95
CA PRO A 251 53.62 11.02 45.70
C PRO A 251 54.45 11.77 44.64
N HIS A 252 53.83 12.12 43.51
CA HIS A 252 54.36 13.17 42.64
C HIS A 252 53.62 14.47 42.96
N THR A 253 54.27 15.28 43.80
CA THR A 253 54.00 16.72 43.94
C THR A 253 54.29 17.41 42.60
N ARG A 254 53.30 18.10 42.02
CA ARG A 254 53.55 19.19 41.07
C ARG A 254 53.38 20.52 41.81
N PRO A 255 54.38 21.40 41.85
CA PRO A 255 54.26 22.70 42.49
C PRO A 255 53.60 23.72 41.56
N GLY A 256 52.61 24.43 42.10
CA GLY A 256 52.38 25.87 41.96
C GLY A 256 52.05 26.46 40.58
N GLU A 257 50.81 26.95 40.43
CA GLU A 257 50.60 28.33 39.95
C GLU A 257 49.19 28.85 40.37
N PRO A 258 49.07 30.05 40.98
CA PRO A 258 47.80 30.62 41.41
C PRO A 258 47.34 31.78 40.53
N THR A 259 46.10 31.76 40.05
CA THR A 259 45.28 32.96 39.70
C THR A 259 43.88 32.45 39.31
N GLY A 260 42.80 32.72 40.03
CA GLY A 260 42.35 34.03 40.48
C GLY A 260 41.49 34.68 39.39
N ARG A 261 40.26 34.19 39.18
CA ARG A 261 39.20 34.99 38.51
C ARG A 261 37.84 34.74 39.17
N PRO A 262 37.18 35.79 39.70
CA PRO A 262 35.84 35.68 40.24
C PRO A 262 34.78 35.77 39.14
N THR A 263 33.75 34.94 39.26
CA THR A 263 32.43 35.16 38.66
C THR A 263 31.79 36.41 39.29
N PRO A 264 31.04 37.22 38.50
CA PRO A 264 29.72 37.57 39.02
C PRO A 264 28.57 37.50 38.00
N LEU A 265 27.40 37.41 38.62
CA LEU A 265 26.01 37.17 38.20
C LEU A 265 25.39 38.17 37.18
N PRO A 266 24.20 37.85 36.64
CA PRO A 266 23.53 38.62 35.59
C PRO A 266 22.76 39.83 36.17
N PRO A 267 22.54 40.91 35.39
CA PRO A 267 21.73 42.04 35.84
C PRO A 267 20.24 41.78 35.62
N GLY A 268 19.48 41.78 36.72
CA GLY A 268 18.03 41.93 36.74
C GLY A 268 17.60 43.40 36.82
N SER A 269 16.42 43.68 36.24
CA SER A 269 15.41 44.69 36.60
C SER A 269 15.82 45.98 37.33
N ALA A 270 15.50 47.14 36.74
CA ALA A 270 14.38 48.01 37.16
C ALA A 270 14.58 49.51 36.83
N ARG A 271 13.46 50.16 36.45
CA ARG A 271 13.14 51.62 36.52
C ARG A 271 13.86 52.55 35.53
N ALA A 272 13.29 53.63 35.00
CA ALA A 272 11.99 54.29 35.08
C ALA A 272 11.96 55.40 34.01
N GLY A 273 10.78 55.90 33.60
CA GLY A 273 10.64 57.25 33.02
C GLY A 273 9.79 57.37 31.75
N MET A 274 8.48 57.52 31.92
CA MET A 274 7.62 58.43 31.11
C MET A 274 8.01 59.90 31.47
N PRO A 275 7.66 60.97 30.72
CA PRO A 275 6.42 61.17 29.95
C PRO A 275 6.53 61.96 28.61
N GLY A 276 5.44 62.04 27.84
CA GLY A 276 5.21 63.16 26.90
C GLY A 276 4.55 62.82 25.55
N SER A 277 3.22 62.86 25.51
CA SER A 277 2.39 63.16 24.31
C SER A 277 2.47 64.68 23.97
N PRO A 278 1.85 65.27 22.91
CA PRO A 278 0.86 64.75 21.94
C PRO A 278 1.11 65.26 20.47
N PRO A 279 0.12 65.66 19.63
CA PRO A 279 -0.36 64.91 18.46
C PRO A 279 -0.14 65.64 17.10
N GLY A 280 -0.40 64.98 15.97
CA GLY A 280 -0.49 65.66 14.67
C GLY A 280 -0.66 64.71 13.47
N ASP A 281 -1.81 64.87 12.82
CA ASP A 281 -2.22 64.49 11.46
C ASP A 281 -2.54 63.02 11.09
#